data_AF-A0A920M7A8-F1
#
_entry.id   AF-A0A920M7A8-F1
#
_cell.length_a   1.000
_cell.length_b   1.000
_cell.length_c   1.000
_cell.angle_alpha   90.00
_cell.angle_beta   90.00
_cell.angle_gamma   90.00
#
_symmetry.space_group_name_H-M   'P 1'
#
loop_
_entity.id
_entity.type
_entity.pdbx_description
1 polymer ?
#
loop_
_entity_poly.entity_id
_entity_poly.type
_entity_poly.pdbx_seq_one_letter_code
_entity_poly.pdbx_strand_id
1 'polypeptide(L)' 'MKIFESIPVEKPNFFFLKEINTPEDLRKFKLKDLDKISDELREYLLYSVGKSGGHFGAGLGVIELTIALHYTFETPKIN' A
#
# COMPACT_ATOMS: atom_id res chain seq x y z
N MET A 1 -3.08 -2.16 11.64
CA MET A 1 -1.71 -1.65 11.43
C MET A 1 -0.71 -2.63 12.00
N LYS A 2 0.02 -3.29 11.12
CA LYS A 2 1.11 -4.22 11.45
C LYS A 2 2.36 -3.44 11.88
N ILE A 3 3.02 -3.88 12.94
CA ILE A 3 4.31 -3.35 13.40
C ILE A 3 5.42 -4.13 12.71
N PHE A 4 6.43 -3.43 12.21
CA PHE A 4 7.61 -4.03 11.58
C PHE A 4 8.84 -3.72 12.44
N GLU A 5 9.47 -4.76 12.98
CA GLU A 5 10.69 -4.64 13.80
C GLU A 5 11.96 -4.56 12.96
N SER A 6 11.90 -5.05 11.72
CA SER A 6 13.00 -5.04 10.76
C SER A 6 12.49 -4.91 9.33
N ILE A 7 13.37 -4.51 8.43
CA ILE A 7 13.06 -4.41 7.00
C ILE A 7 13.02 -5.83 6.41
N PRO A 8 11.94 -6.23 5.70
CA PRO A 8 11.87 -7.54 5.06
C PRO A 8 12.99 -7.73 4.03
N VAL A 9 13.71 -8.85 4.13
CA VAL A 9 14.80 -9.20 3.21
C VAL A 9 14.33 -9.98 1.98
N GLU A 10 13.20 -10.67 2.12
CA GLU A 10 12.53 -11.44 1.06
C GLU A 10 11.31 -10.70 0.53
N LYS A 11 10.97 -10.96 -0.74
CA LYS A 11 9.78 -10.36 -1.36
C LYS A 11 8.53 -10.87 -0.64
N PRO A 12 7.68 -9.99 -0.09
CA PRO A 12 6.50 -10.42 0.63
C PRO A 12 5.48 -11.05 -0.33
N ASN A 13 4.68 -11.98 0.19
CA ASN A 13 3.56 -12.54 -0.54
C ASN A 13 2.32 -11.63 -0.34
N PHE A 14 1.65 -11.27 -1.44
CA PHE A 14 0.50 -10.39 -1.43
C PHE A 14 -0.75 -11.16 -1.83
N PHE A 15 -1.77 -11.14 -0.97
CA PHE A 15 -3.07 -11.69 -1.33
C PHE A 15 -3.94 -10.64 -2.02
N PHE A 16 -3.96 -9.41 -1.50
CA PHE A 16 -4.78 -8.32 -2.02
C PHE A 16 -4.02 -7.47 -3.03
N LEU A 17 -2.79 -7.04 -2.71
CA LEU A 17 -2.05 -6.06 -3.49
C LEU A 17 -1.72 -6.55 -4.92
N LYS A 18 -1.58 -7.86 -5.12
CA LYS A 18 -1.36 -8.46 -6.45
C LYS A 18 -2.52 -8.26 -7.43
N GLU A 19 -3.72 -8.01 -6.92
CA GLU A 19 -4.93 -7.82 -7.74
C GLU A 19 -5.19 -6.33 -8.02
N ILE A 20 -4.37 -5.41 -7.47
CA ILE A 20 -4.56 -3.96 -7.57
C ILE A 20 -3.52 -3.39 -8.53
N ASN A 21 -3.92 -3.19 -9.79
CA ASN A 21 -3.08 -2.52 -10.80
C ASN A 21 -3.51 -1.07 -11.04
N THR A 22 -4.75 -0.75 -10.72
CA THR A 22 -5.35 0.58 -10.91
C THR A 22 -6.16 1.00 -9.68
N PRO A 23 -6.45 2.32 -9.49
CA PRO A 23 -7.38 2.77 -8.46
C PRO A 23 -8.78 2.14 -8.56
N GLU A 24 -9.21 1.76 -9.76
CA GLU A 24 -10.49 1.06 -9.96
C GLU A 24 -10.48 -0.34 -9.33
N ASP A 25 -9.36 -1.06 -9.42
CA ASP A 25 -9.22 -2.37 -8.78
C ASP A 25 -9.30 -2.25 -7.25
N LEU A 26 -8.68 -1.22 -6.67
CA LEU A 26 -8.76 -0.92 -5.25
C LEU A 26 -10.22 -0.73 -4.78
N ARG A 27 -11.05 -0.05 -5.58
CA ARG A 27 -12.47 0.19 -5.26
C ARG A 27 -13.35 -1.05 -5.31
N LYS A 28 -12.89 -2.17 -5.89
CA LYS A 28 -13.61 -3.45 -5.89
C LYS A 28 -13.57 -4.16 -4.53
N PHE A 29 -12.67 -3.77 -3.64
CA PHE A 29 -12.53 -4.35 -2.30
C PHE A 29 -13.51 -3.75 -1.29
N LYS A 30 -13.83 -4.51 -0.25
CA LYS A 30 -14.68 -4.01 0.84
C LYS A 30 -13.88 -3.05 1.71
N LEU A 31 -14.56 -2.08 2.30
CA LEU A 31 -13.93 -1.10 3.21
C LEU A 31 -13.10 -1.77 4.32
N LYS A 32 -13.58 -2.90 4.87
CA LYS A 32 -12.87 -3.68 5.90
C LYS A 32 -11.55 -4.32 5.45
N ASP A 33 -11.33 -4.42 4.14
CA ASP A 33 -10.12 -5.01 3.57
C ASP A 33 -9.02 -3.96 3.38
N LEU A 34 -9.34 -2.65 3.46
CA LEU A 34 -8.37 -1.57 3.25
C LEU A 34 -7.23 -1.56 4.27
N ASP A 35 -7.48 -1.98 5.52
CA ASP A 35 -6.43 -2.10 6.53
C ASP A 35 -5.39 -3.17 6.13
N LYS A 36 -5.86 -4.30 5.58
CA LYS A 36 -4.97 -5.38 5.11
C LYS A 36 -4.20 -4.96 3.88
N ILE A 37 -4.85 -4.24 2.96
CA ILE A 37 -4.19 -3.67 1.77
C ILE A 37 -3.10 -2.67 2.21
N SER A 38 -3.38 -1.84 3.22
CA SER A 38 -2.41 -0.89 3.78
C SER A 38 -1.20 -1.60 4.39
N ASP A 39 -1.44 -2.69 5.13
CA ASP A 39 -0.36 -3.50 5.72
C ASP A 39 0.48 -4.21 4.64
N GLU A 40 -0.13 -4.78 3.59
CA GLU A 40 0.59 -5.37 2.45
C GLU A 40 1.40 -4.33 1.67
N LEU A 41 0.83 -3.15 1.40
CA LEU A 41 1.52 -2.07 0.71
C LEU A 41 2.71 -1.55 1.53
N ARG A 42 2.54 -1.42 2.85
CA ARG A 42 3.61 -1.04 3.78
C ARG A 42 4.76 -2.04 3.76
N GLU A 43 4.45 -3.33 3.82
CA GLU A 43 5.45 -4.39 3.77
C GLU A 43 6.21 -4.39 2.43
N TYR A 44 5.50 -4.20 1.32
CA TYR A 44 6.12 -4.07 -0.01
C TYR A 44 7.04 -2.87 -0.13
N LEU A 45 6.61 -1.72 0.39
CA LEU A 45 7.42 -0.50 0.39
C LEU A 45 8.69 -0.72 1.20
N LEU A 46 8.58 -1.26 2.42
CA LEU A 46 9.75 -1.58 3.25
C LEU A 46 10.73 -2.53 2.54
N TYR A 47 10.23 -3.63 1.96
CA TYR A 47 11.06 -4.54 1.17
C TYR A 47 11.77 -3.82 0.02
N SER A 48 11.03 -3.05 -0.78
CA SER A 48 11.55 -2.40 -1.99
C SER A 48 12.64 -1.37 -1.65
N VAL A 49 12.41 -0.55 -0.62
CA VAL A 49 13.38 0.47 -0.20
C VAL A 49 14.59 -0.15 0.50
N GLY A 50 14.41 -1.27 1.19
CA GLY A 50 15.50 -2.07 1.75
C GLY A 50 16.50 -2.55 0.69
N LYS A 51 16.05 -2.72 -0.56
CA LYS A 51 16.91 -3.10 -1.69
C LYS A 51 17.60 -1.90 -2.35
N SER A 52 16.94 -0.76 -2.46
CA SER A 52 17.47 0.41 -3.19
C SER A 52 18.23 1.42 -2.32
N GLY A 53 17.97 1.47 -1.01
CA GLY A 53 18.38 2.55 -0.12
C GLY A 53 17.62 3.87 -0.37
N GLY A 54 17.55 4.78 0.62
CA GLY A 54 16.99 6.14 0.47
C GLY A 54 16.13 6.66 1.65
N HIS A 55 15.74 7.94 1.60
CA HIS A 55 14.85 8.59 2.57
C HIS A 55 13.38 8.26 2.29
N PHE A 56 12.83 7.25 2.96
CA PHE A 56 11.47 6.75 2.72
C PHE A 56 10.50 6.86 3.90
N GLY A 57 10.91 7.48 5.01
CA GLY A 57 10.02 7.73 6.15
C GLY A 57 8.75 8.49 5.76
N ALA A 58 8.84 9.42 4.81
CA ALA A 58 7.69 10.18 4.31
C ALA A 58 6.66 9.31 3.56
N GLY A 59 7.11 8.33 2.77
CA GLY A 59 6.21 7.43 2.03
C GLY A 59 5.44 6.47 2.93
N LEU A 60 6.03 6.04 4.06
CA LEU A 60 5.38 5.15 5.03
C LEU A 60 4.26 5.83 5.82
N GLY A 61 4.35 7.15 6.01
CA GLY A 61 3.38 7.95 6.78
C GLY A 61 2.12 8.35 6.01
N VAL A 62 2.09 8.15 4.69
CA VAL A 62 0.98 8.58 3.81
C VAL A 62 0.21 7.43 3.17
N ILE A 63 0.49 6.18 3.55
CA ILE A 63 -0.09 4.97 2.95
C ILE A 63 -1.62 4.99 3.05
N GLU A 64 -2.14 5.12 4.27
CA GLU A 64 -3.58 5.10 4.53
C GLU A 64 -4.31 6.27 3.86
N LEU A 65 -3.69 7.47 3.87
CA LEU A 65 -4.24 8.64 3.18
C LEU A 65 -4.31 8.40 1.67
N THR A 66 -3.26 7.85 1.08
CA THR A 66 -3.20 7.57 -0.36
C THR A 66 -4.25 6.54 -0.77
N ILE A 67 -4.41 5.48 0.03
CA ILE A 67 -5.46 4.48 -0.18
C ILE A 67 -6.85 5.11 -0.05
N ALA A 68 -7.09 5.93 0.99
CA ALA A 68 -8.37 6.59 1.20
C ALA A 68 -8.74 7.52 0.03
N LEU A 69 -7.76 8.27 -0.50
CA LEU A 69 -7.95 9.12 -1.67
C LEU A 69 -8.32 8.31 -2.92
N HIS A 70 -7.54 7.26 -3.25
CA HIS A 70 -7.82 6.43 -4.43
C HIS A 70 -9.09 5.58 -4.30
N TYR A 71 -9.49 5.24 -3.08
CA TYR A 71 -10.75 4.53 -2.81
C TYR A 71 -11.96 5.45 -2.93
N THR A 72 -11.86 6.68 -2.44
CA THR A 72 -12.97 7.63 -2.37
C THR A 72 -13.18 8.37 -3.70
N PHE A 73 -12.09 8.73 -4.39
CA PHE A 73 -12.14 9.51 -5.62
C PHE A 73 -11.93 8.64 -6.86
N GLU A 74 -12.53 9.03 -7.98
CA GLU A 74 -12.37 8.37 -9.28
C GLU A 74 -11.07 8.75 -10.00
N THR A 75 -9.96 8.85 -9.27
CA THR A 75 -8.65 9.18 -9.84
C THR A 75 -8.30 8.24 -11.00
N PRO A 76 -7.70 8.74 -12.10
CA PRO A 76 -7.20 10.11 -12.28
C PRO A 76 -8.26 11.11 -12.76
N LYS A 77 -9.53 10.72 -12.89
CA LYS A 77 -10.60 11.66 -13.24
C LYS A 77 -10.85 12.55 -12.02
N ILE A 78 -10.73 13.85 -12.23
CA ILE A 78 -11.15 14.88 -11.28
C ILE A 78 -12.33 15.54 -11.97
N ASN A 79 -13.55 15.16 -11.59
CA ASN A 79 -14.77 15.88 -11.97
C ASN A 79 -15.02 17.00 -10.95
#